data_AF-A0A447JG15-F1
#
_entry.id   AF-A0A447JG15-F1
#
_cell.length_a   1.000
_cell.length_b   1.000
_cell.length_c   1.000
_cell.angle_alpha   90.00
_cell.angle_beta   90.00
_cell.angle_gamma   90.00
#
_symmetry.space_group_name_H-M   'P 1'
#
loop_
_entity.id
_entity.type
_entity.pdbx_description
1 polymer ?
#
loop_
_entity_poly.entity_id
_entity_poly.type
_entity_poly.pdbx_seq_one_letter_code
_entity_poly.pdbx_strand_id
1 'polypeptide(L)'
;MEKSKILILTPRFPYPVVGGDRLRIYRICKELSKYYTLDLLSLCDSIEDLNFIVKNDHVFDKIFRIYHPKIKSYFNVLKALPGRKPLQIAYYKNTEFENKT
;
A
#
# COMPACT_ATOMS: atom_id res chain seq x y z
N MET A 1 -17.45 -13.63 -18.91
CA MET A 1 -15.99 -13.89 -18.93
C MET A 1 -15.44 -13.54 -17.57
N GLU A 2 -14.63 -14.42 -16.99
CA GLU A 2 -13.95 -14.16 -15.72
C GLU A 2 -12.85 -13.12 -15.94
N LYS A 3 -12.81 -12.07 -15.10
CA LYS A 3 -11.78 -11.04 -15.19
C LYS A 3 -10.46 -11.59 -14.65
N SER A 4 -9.35 -11.35 -15.35
CA SER A 4 -8.02 -11.63 -14.81
C SER A 4 -7.78 -10.82 -13.54
N LYS A 5 -6.97 -11.37 -12.62
CA LYS A 5 -6.74 -10.79 -11.30
C LYS A 5 -5.39 -10.10 -11.20
N ILE A 6 -5.34 -8.93 -10.56
CA ILE A 6 -4.11 -8.14 -10.33
C ILE A 6 -3.98 -7.83 -8.84
N LEU A 7 -2.79 -8.06 -8.28
CA LEU A 7 -2.42 -7.60 -6.95
C LEU A 7 -1.74 -6.22 -7.03
N ILE A 8 -2.35 -5.21 -6.44
CA ILE A 8 -1.85 -3.85 -6.37
C ILE A 8 -1.04 -3.66 -5.09
N LEU A 9 0.22 -3.28 -5.23
CA LEU A 9 1.14 -3.03 -4.12
C LEU A 9 1.28 -1.53 -3.89
N THR A 10 1.04 -1.09 -2.65
CA THR A 10 1.21 0.33 -2.30
C THR A 10 2.05 0.52 -1.03
N PRO A 11 3.00 1.47 -1.05
CA PRO A 11 3.81 1.78 0.13
C PRO A 11 3.03 2.54 1.20
N ARG A 12 1.84 3.05 0.86
CA ARG A 12 0.94 3.78 1.75
C ARG A 12 -0.49 3.45 1.41
N PHE A 13 -1.32 3.34 2.45
CA PHE A 13 -2.73 3.09 2.29
C PHE A 13 -3.41 4.20 1.48
N PRO A 14 -4.12 3.86 0.37
CA PRO A 14 -4.65 4.86 -0.56
C PRO A 14 -5.93 5.55 -0.06
N TYR A 15 -6.43 5.19 1.12
CA TYR A 15 -7.63 5.77 1.71
C TYR A 15 -7.34 6.56 3.01
N PRO A 16 -8.16 7.57 3.35
CA PRO A 16 -9.13 8.21 2.46
C PRO A 16 -8.40 8.83 1.26
N VAL A 17 -9.10 8.95 0.13
CA VAL A 17 -8.52 9.42 -1.16
C VAL A 17 -8.33 10.94 -1.11
N VAL A 18 -7.41 11.38 -0.27
CA VAL A 18 -7.06 12.77 0.00
C VAL A 18 -5.56 12.91 -0.21
N GLY A 19 -5.14 13.96 -0.92
CA GLY A 19 -3.74 14.16 -1.31
C GLY A 19 -3.39 13.59 -2.68
N GLY A 20 -2.34 14.13 -3.30
CA GLY A 20 -2.01 13.84 -4.70
C GLY A 20 -1.53 12.41 -4.95
N ASP A 21 -0.72 11.84 -4.06
CA ASP A 21 -0.18 10.48 -4.17
C ASP A 21 -1.30 9.42 -4.07
N ARG A 22 -2.16 9.54 -3.04
CA ARG A 22 -3.32 8.66 -2.82
C ARG A 22 -4.35 8.79 -3.94
N LEU A 23 -4.65 10.01 -4.41
CA LEU A 23 -5.58 10.25 -5.51
C LEU A 23 -5.12 9.63 -6.83
N ARG A 24 -3.82 9.73 -7.13
CA ARG A 24 -3.25 9.19 -8.38
C ARG A 24 -3.43 7.68 -8.44
N ILE A 25 -2.96 6.95 -7.42
CA ILE A 25 -3.03 5.49 -7.44
C ILE A 25 -4.48 5.00 -7.41
N TYR A 26 -5.34 5.66 -6.64
CA TYR A 26 -6.77 5.34 -6.59
C TYR A 26 -7.44 5.46 -7.96
N ARG A 27 -7.19 6.55 -8.70
CA ARG A 27 -7.78 6.75 -10.04
C ARG A 27 -7.30 5.70 -11.04
N ILE A 28 -6.02 5.32 -10.98
CA ILE A 28 -5.48 4.23 -11.81
C ILE A 28 -6.21 2.92 -11.51
N CYS A 29 -6.33 2.55 -10.23
CA CYS A 29 -7.04 1.34 -9.82
C CYS A 29 -8.52 1.38 -10.19
N LYS A 30 -9.18 2.54 -10.06
CA LYS A 30 -10.58 2.71 -10.45
C LYS A 30 -10.81 2.50 -11.94
N GLU A 31 -9.88 2.91 -12.80
CA GLU A 31 -9.96 2.63 -14.23
C GLU A 31 -9.65 1.17 -14.54
N LEU A 32 -8.65 0.57 -13.88
CA LEU A 32 -8.31 -0.84 -14.05
C LEU A 32 -9.41 -1.79 -13.57
N SER A 33 -10.14 -1.46 -12.50
CA SER A 33 -11.19 -2.32 -11.93
C SER A 33 -12.36 -2.56 -12.88
N LYS A 34 -12.52 -1.70 -13.90
CA LYS A 34 -13.49 -1.90 -14.99
C LYS A 34 -13.18 -3.17 -15.78
N TYR A 35 -11.90 -3.52 -15.93
CA TYR A 35 -11.42 -4.62 -16.77
C TYR A 35 -10.87 -5.81 -15.96
N TYR A 36 -10.36 -5.57 -14.76
CA TYR A 36 -9.68 -6.56 -13.92
C TYR A 36 -10.31 -6.65 -12.53
N THR A 37 -10.10 -7.78 -11.86
CA THR A 37 -10.36 -7.90 -10.42
C THR A 37 -9.09 -7.48 -9.68
N LEU A 38 -9.18 -6.49 -8.79
CA LEU A 38 -8.01 -5.94 -8.11
C LEU A 38 -8.02 -6.33 -6.63
N ASP A 39 -6.93 -6.91 -6.14
CA ASP A 39 -6.66 -6.97 -4.70
C ASP A 39 -5.64 -5.89 -4.33
N LEU A 40 -5.76 -5.31 -3.15
CA LEU A 40 -4.83 -4.32 -2.62
C LEU A 40 -4.00 -4.93 -1.50
N LEU A 41 -2.68 -4.80 -1.57
CA LEU A 41 -1.77 -5.01 -0.44
C LEU A 41 -1.06 -3.69 -0.13
N SER A 42 -1.26 -3.18 1.09
CA SER A 42 -0.75 -1.88 1.50
C SER A 42 -0.06 -1.90 2.86
N LEU A 43 0.98 -1.08 2.99
CA LEU A 43 1.49 -0.67 4.29
C LEU A 43 0.57 0.42 4.89
N CYS A 44 0.35 0.34 6.19
CA CYS A 44 -0.42 1.28 7.00
C CYS A 44 0.51 1.83 8.09
N ASP A 45 0.76 3.14 8.12
CA ASP A 45 1.71 3.74 9.06
C ASP A 45 1.07 4.22 10.37
N SER A 46 -0.24 4.03 10.48
CA SER A 46 -1.10 4.47 11.57
C SER A 46 -2.16 3.40 11.90
N ILE A 47 -2.71 3.45 13.11
CA ILE A 47 -3.79 2.55 13.54
C ILE A 47 -5.09 2.94 12.83
N GLU A 48 -5.25 4.22 12.52
CA GLU A 48 -6.35 4.78 11.75
C GLU A 48 -6.40 4.15 10.35
N ASP A 49 -5.27 4.05 9.66
CA ASP A 49 -5.20 3.37 8.35
C ASP A 49 -5.55 1.88 8.46
N LEU A 50 -5.07 1.19 9.49
CA LEU A 50 -5.39 -0.23 9.72
C LEU A 50 -6.89 -0.46 9.92
N ASN A 51 -7.55 0.43 10.64
CA ASN A 51 -8.96 0.31 11.02
C ASN A 51 -9.90 1.09 10.09
N PHE A 52 -9.38 1.77 9.07
CA PHE A 52 -10.18 2.60 8.18
C PHE A 52 -11.26 1.78 7.47
N ILE A 53 -12.51 2.21 7.54
CA ILE A 53 -13.61 1.52 6.85
C ILE A 53 -13.67 2.04 5.41
N VAL A 54 -13.26 1.21 4.46
CA VAL A 54 -13.39 1.52 3.03
C VAL A 54 -14.86 1.33 2.66
N LYS A 55 -15.52 2.42 2.26
CA LYS A 55 -16.86 2.35 1.67
C LYS A 55 -16.79 1.49 0.41
N ASN A 56 -17.81 0.67 0.18
CA ASN A 56 -17.85 -0.18 -1.01
C ASN A 56 -17.90 0.68 -2.28
N ASP A 57 -16.72 0.94 -2.84
CA ASP A 57 -16.50 1.70 -4.06
C ASP A 57 -16.22 0.80 -5.26
N HIS A 58 -16.25 -0.52 -5.04
CA HIS A 58 -15.99 -1.58 -6.01
C HIS A 58 -14.63 -1.48 -6.72
N VAL A 59 -13.64 -0.79 -6.12
CA VAL A 59 -12.30 -0.68 -6.70
C VAL A 59 -11.47 -1.92 -6.42
N PHE A 60 -11.54 -2.44 -5.19
CA PHE A 60 -10.78 -3.62 -4.76
C PHE A 60 -11.72 -4.73 -4.28
N ASP A 61 -11.41 -5.97 -4.65
CA ASP A 61 -12.07 -7.20 -4.18
C ASP A 61 -11.63 -7.54 -2.76
N LYS A 62 -10.31 -7.57 -2.51
CA LYS A 62 -9.74 -7.73 -1.17
C LYS A 62 -8.75 -6.62 -0.84
N ILE A 63 -8.69 -6.25 0.44
CA ILE A 63 -7.76 -5.26 0.96
C ILE A 63 -6.97 -5.87 2.12
N PHE A 64 -5.68 -6.09 1.88
CA PHE A 64 -4.71 -6.55 2.85
C PHE A 64 -3.91 -5.37 3.39
N ARG A 65 -3.84 -5.26 4.71
CA ARG A 65 -3.19 -4.15 5.41
C ARG A 65 -2.10 -4.70 6.31
N ILE A 66 -0.90 -4.17 6.16
CA ILE A 66 0.24 -4.51 7.01
C ILE A 66 0.64 -3.29 7.81
N TYR A 67 0.73 -3.46 9.12
CA TYR A 67 1.18 -2.38 9.99
C TYR A 67 2.66 -2.07 9.78
N HIS A 68 2.97 -0.79 9.59
CA HIS A 68 4.31 -0.29 9.34
C HIS A 68 4.50 1.08 10.01
N PRO A 69 4.62 1.12 11.35
CA PRO A 69 4.69 2.38 12.08
C PRO A 69 5.92 3.19 11.67
N LYS A 70 5.79 4.52 11.65
CA LYS A 70 6.87 5.44 11.26
C LYS A 70 8.17 5.23 12.03
N ILE A 71 8.09 4.82 13.30
CA ILE A 71 9.26 4.50 14.12
C ILE A 71 10.11 3.38 13.48
N LYS A 72 9.45 2.34 12.94
CA LYS A 72 10.13 1.26 12.20
C LYS A 72 10.76 1.79 10.92
N SER A 73 10.07 2.68 10.20
CA SER A 73 10.60 3.32 8.98
C SER A 73 11.85 4.17 9.29
N TYR A 74 11.81 4.99 10.35
CA TYR A 74 12.96 5.79 10.78
C TYR A 74 14.13 4.91 11.22
N PHE A 75 13.88 3.85 11.99
CA PHE A 75 14.92 2.91 12.38
C PHE A 75 15.55 2.21 11.17
N ASN A 76 14.75 1.80 10.19
CA ASN A 76 15.25 1.21 8.95
C ASN A 76 16.14 2.19 8.17
N VAL A 77 15.75 3.46 8.10
CA VAL A 77 16.54 4.51 7.45
C VAL A 77 17.85 4.74 8.20
N LEU A 78 17.82 4.90 9.52
CA LEU A 78 19.02 5.08 10.35
C LEU A 78 20.01 3.92 10.15
N LYS A 79 19.53 2.68 10.13
CA LYS A 79 20.34 1.48 9.85
C LYS A 79 20.92 1.47 8.43
N ALA A 80 20.26 2.13 7.47
CA ALA A 80 20.69 2.17 6.08
C ALA A 80 21.66 3.31 5.76
N LEU A 81 21.81 4.31 6.64
CA LEU A 81 22.70 5.47 6.44
C LEU A 81 24.17 5.10 6.12
N PRO A 82 24.80 4.11 6.79
CA PRO A 82 26.18 3.74 6.47
C PRO A 82 26.32 2.97 5.13
N GLY A 83 25.20 2.54 4.54
CA GLY A 83 25.17 1.71 3.36
C GLY A 83 24.90 2.47 2.06
N ARG A 84 24.85 1.73 0.95
CA ARG A 84 24.50 2.27 -0.38
C ARG A 84 23.01 2.12 -0.72
N LYS A 85 22.20 1.61 0.21
CA LYS A 85 20.77 1.36 -0.03
C LYS A 85 20.04 2.72 -0.10
N PRO A 86 19.25 3.00 -1.16
CA PRO A 86 18.45 4.22 -1.20
C PRO A 86 17.52 4.32 0.01
N LEU A 87 17.54 5.47 0.68
CA LEU A 87 16.83 5.65 1.96
C LEU A 87 15.32 5.45 1.81
N GLN A 88 14.74 5.79 0.66
CA GLN A 88 13.33 5.57 0.39
C GLN A 88 12.96 4.07 0.36
N ILE A 89 13.85 3.22 -0.17
CA ILE A 89 13.64 1.76 -0.15
C ILE A 89 13.86 1.20 1.27
N ALA A 90 14.77 1.80 2.05
CA ALA A 90 14.93 1.45 3.45
C ALA A 90 13.68 1.82 4.27
N TYR A 91 13.11 3.01 4.03
CA TYR A 91 11.94 3.52 4.73
C TYR A 91 10.77 2.54 4.70
N TYR A 92 10.46 1.92 3.55
CA TYR A 92 9.34 0.98 3.40
C TYR A 92 9.71 -0.50 3.58
N LYS A 93 10.93 -0.82 4.04
CA LYS A 93 11.35 -2.23 4.21
C LYS A 93 10.47 -2.94 5.24
N ASN A 94 9.75 -3.99 4.81
CA ASN A 94 8.90 -4.79 5.69
C ASN A 94 8.82 -6.26 5.23
N THR A 95 9.37 -7.17 6.03
CA THR A 95 9.41 -8.61 5.72
C THR A 95 8.01 -9.23 5.62
N GLU A 96 7.04 -8.76 6.40
CA GLU A 96 5.66 -9.27 6.26
C GLU A 96 5.05 -8.89 4.91
N PHE A 97 5.41 -7.71 4.39
CA PHE A 97 4.94 -7.23 3.08
C PHE A 97 5.62 -8.00 1.95
N GLU A 98 6.93 -8.22 2.06
CA GLU A 98 7.72 -9.02 1.12
C GLU A 98 7.24 -10.49 1.06
N ASN A 99 6.73 -11.06 2.16
CA ASN A 99 6.24 -12.44 2.18
C ASN A 99 4.81 -12.60 1.63
N LYS A 100 4.08 -11.51 1.41
CA LYS A 100 2.70 -11.52 0.87
C LYS A 100 2.61 -11.15 -0.61
N THR A 101 3.73 -10.74 -1.21
CA THR A 101 3.88 -10.51 -2.64
C THR A 101 4.31 -11.78 -3.34
#